data_AF-A0A6J2XRA5-F1
#
_entry.id   AF-A0A6J2XRA5-F1
#
_cell.length_a   1.000
_cell.length_b   1.000
_cell.length_c   1.000
_cell.angle_alpha   90.00
_cell.angle_beta   90.00
_cell.angle_gamma   90.00
#
_symmetry.space_group_name_H-M   'P 1'
#
loop_
_entity.id
_entity.type
_entity.pdbx_description
1 polymer ?
#
loop_
_entity_poly.entity_id
_entity_poly.type
_entity_poly.pdbx_seq_one_letter_code
_entity_poly.pdbx_strand_id
1 'polypeptide(L)'
;MSIRITRAYKTISAKAVGVIAAILPIDLLINERANIYNGQDRATARNSPMANWQGRWRTITKGRWTHRIITNISNWQNRRYGEVDYYLTQALSGYGCFNAFLYKRKRSNTEICKYCEAIDDAEHMLFAVLNGMTQERYMRKNWAGLLWRTLPWTSWEKKMNGR
;
A
#
# COMPACT_ATOMS: atom_id res chain seq x y z
N MET A 1 -11.79 -16.53 0.94
CA MET A 1 -12.61 -15.32 1.13
C MET A 1 -11.82 -14.04 0.81
N SER A 2 -10.68 -13.79 1.47
CA SER A 2 -9.93 -12.51 1.40
C SER A 2 -9.49 -12.06 -0.01
N ILE A 3 -9.16 -12.99 -0.91
CA ILE A 3 -8.79 -12.67 -2.31
C ILE A 3 -9.96 -12.02 -3.06
N ARG A 4 -11.19 -12.52 -2.86
CA ARG A 4 -12.36 -11.99 -3.56
C ARG A 4 -12.74 -10.61 -3.03
N ILE A 5 -12.67 -10.42 -1.71
CA ILE A 5 -12.97 -9.16 -1.03
C ILE A 5 -12.06 -8.04 -1.53
N THR A 6 -10.76 -8.32 -1.65
CA THR A 6 -9.74 -7.33 -2.04
C THR A 6 -9.47 -7.31 -3.54
N ARG A 7 -10.06 -8.22 -4.32
CA ARG A 7 -9.72 -8.43 -5.75
C ARG A 7 -8.21 -8.67 -5.96
N ALA A 8 -7.56 -9.28 -4.98
CA ALA A 8 -6.13 -9.56 -4.95
C ALA A 8 -5.70 -10.58 -6.03
N TYR A 9 -4.44 -10.49 -6.45
CA TYR A 9 -3.79 -11.54 -7.22
C TYR A 9 -3.61 -12.81 -6.37
N LYS A 10 -3.81 -13.98 -6.99
CA LYS A 10 -3.63 -15.29 -6.32
C LYS A 10 -2.20 -15.55 -5.83
N THR A 11 -1.23 -14.76 -6.30
CA THR A 11 0.19 -14.90 -5.95
C THR A 11 0.57 -14.14 -4.67
N ILE A 12 -0.32 -13.31 -4.13
CA ILE A 12 -0.07 -12.58 -2.89
C ILE A 12 -0.12 -13.56 -1.71
N SER A 13 0.74 -13.36 -0.72
CA SER A 13 0.76 -14.22 0.47
C SER A 13 -0.58 -14.19 1.21
N ALA A 14 -1.07 -15.34 1.66
CA ALA A 14 -2.35 -15.45 2.38
C ALA A 14 -2.40 -14.55 3.62
N LYS A 15 -1.27 -14.39 4.32
CA LYS A 15 -1.13 -13.53 5.50
C LYS A 15 -1.33 -12.05 5.13
N ALA A 16 -0.66 -11.56 4.08
CA ALA A 16 -0.82 -10.18 3.60
C ALA A 16 -2.24 -9.91 3.10
N VAL A 17 -2.83 -10.80 2.29
CA VAL A 17 -4.23 -10.61 1.81
C VAL A 17 -5.22 -10.61 2.99
N GLY A 18 -4.97 -11.42 4.03
CA GLY A 18 -5.75 -11.40 5.26
C GLY A 18 -5.72 -10.04 5.95
N VAL A 19 -4.52 -9.45 6.13
CA VAL A 19 -4.36 -8.10 6.70
C VAL A 19 -5.08 -7.06 5.84
N ILE A 20 -4.85 -7.06 4.53
CA ILE A 20 -5.49 -6.10 3.60
C ILE A 20 -7.01 -6.21 3.70
N ALA A 21 -7.55 -7.42 3.72
CA ALA A 21 -8.99 -7.67 3.85
C ALA A 21 -9.55 -7.39 5.26
N ALA A 22 -8.72 -7.03 6.24
CA ALA A 22 -9.07 -6.92 7.66
C ALA A 22 -9.73 -8.21 8.22
N ILE A 23 -9.26 -9.37 7.76
CA ILE A 23 -9.75 -10.69 8.18
C ILE A 23 -8.69 -11.39 9.04
N LEU A 24 -9.12 -11.81 10.23
CA LEU A 24 -8.31 -12.60 11.14
C LEU A 24 -8.06 -14.02 10.59
N PRO A 25 -6.86 -14.61 10.78
CA PRO A 25 -6.62 -16.02 10.47
C PRO A 25 -7.66 -16.96 11.12
N ILE A 26 -8.02 -18.02 10.40
CA ILE A 26 -9.10 -18.93 10.81
C ILE A 26 -8.83 -19.60 12.16
N ASP A 27 -7.58 -19.94 12.46
CA ASP A 27 -7.19 -20.53 13.73
C ASP A 27 -7.46 -19.59 14.91
N LEU A 28 -7.27 -18.28 14.70
CA LEU A 28 -7.56 -17.26 15.69
C LEU A 28 -9.06 -17.01 15.86
N LEU A 29 -9.84 -17.11 14.77
CA LEU A 29 -11.31 -17.06 14.82
C LEU A 29 -11.92 -18.26 15.55
N ILE A 30 -11.33 -19.45 15.38
CA ILE A 30 -11.77 -20.65 16.11
C ILE A 30 -11.52 -20.46 17.61
N ASN A 31 -10.34 -19.96 17.99
CA ASN A 31 -10.02 -19.67 19.39
C ASN A 31 -10.97 -18.61 20.00
N GLU A 32 -11.26 -17.53 19.26
CA GLU A 32 -12.27 -16.54 19.69
C GLU A 32 -13.61 -17.21 20.01
N ARG A 33 -14.11 -18.05 19.11
CA ARG A 33 -15.41 -18.73 19.26
C ARG A 33 -15.42 -19.74 20.41
N ALA A 34 -14.34 -20.50 20.57
CA ALA A 34 -14.20 -21.46 21.67
C ALA A 34 -14.20 -20.74 23.02
N ASN A 35 -13.49 -19.62 23.12
CA ASN A 35 -13.43 -18.79 24.32
C ASN A 35 -14.80 -18.22 24.70
N ILE A 36 -15.57 -17.74 23.73
CA ILE A 36 -16.95 -17.27 23.95
C ILE A 36 -17.84 -18.42 24.42
N TYR A 37 -17.72 -19.60 23.80
CA TYR A 37 -18.48 -20.78 24.19
C TYR A 37 -18.18 -21.21 25.64
N ASN A 38 -16.93 -21.09 26.07
CA ASN A 38 -16.48 -21.38 27.44
C ASN A 38 -16.82 -20.27 28.45
N GLY A 39 -17.64 -19.29 28.08
CA GLY A 39 -18.16 -18.26 29.00
C GLY A 39 -17.30 -17.00 29.13
N GLN A 40 -16.27 -16.81 28.30
CA GLN A 40 -15.55 -15.53 28.29
C GLN A 40 -16.40 -14.41 27.67
N ASP A 41 -16.29 -13.20 28.23
CA ASP A 41 -16.87 -12.00 27.65
C ASP A 41 -16.36 -11.78 26.21
N ARG A 42 -17.24 -11.29 25.32
CA ARG A 42 -16.95 -11.10 23.89
C ARG A 42 -15.84 -10.10 23.64
N ALA A 43 -15.74 -9.03 24.42
CA ALA A 43 -14.67 -8.04 24.24
C ALA A 43 -13.31 -8.65 24.59
N THR A 44 -13.27 -9.41 25.69
CA THR A 44 -12.07 -10.15 26.12
C THR A 44 -11.67 -11.21 25.10
N ALA A 45 -12.64 -12.00 24.63
CA ALA A 45 -12.42 -13.05 23.64
C ALA A 45 -11.91 -12.51 22.29
N ARG A 46 -12.24 -11.27 21.92
CA ARG A 46 -11.74 -10.60 20.70
C ARG A 46 -10.35 -10.00 20.83
N ASN A 47 -10.02 -9.47 22.01
CA ASN A 47 -8.74 -8.78 22.22
C ASN A 47 -7.53 -9.74 22.16
N SER A 48 -7.66 -10.95 22.71
CA SER A 48 -6.58 -11.94 22.73
C SER A 48 -6.15 -12.40 21.31
N PRO A 49 -7.07 -12.82 20.43
CA PRO A 49 -6.77 -13.15 19.04
C PRO A 49 -6.13 -11.99 18.25
N MET A 50 -6.59 -10.75 18.47
CA MET A 50 -6.03 -9.57 17.81
C MET A 50 -4.57 -9.33 18.22
N ALA A 51 -4.28 -9.37 19.52
CA ALA A 51 -2.92 -9.22 20.03
C ALA A 51 -1.98 -10.31 19.50
N ASN A 52 -2.46 -11.56 19.46
CA ASN A 52 -1.71 -12.68 18.86
C ASN A 52 -1.43 -12.42 17.38
N TRP A 53 -2.44 -11.95 16.64
CA TRP A 53 -2.28 -11.66 15.22
C TRP A 53 -1.27 -10.53 14.97
N GLN A 54 -1.31 -9.46 15.76
CA GLN A 54 -0.34 -8.37 15.71
C GLN A 54 1.09 -8.85 16.00
N GLY A 55 1.27 -9.77 16.96
CA GLY A 55 2.56 -10.40 17.26
C GLY A 55 3.10 -11.24 16.10
N ARG A 56 2.24 -12.08 15.49
CA ARG A 56 2.59 -12.84 14.29
C ARG A 56 2.95 -11.91 13.13
N TRP A 57 2.20 -10.83 12.94
CA TRP A 57 2.44 -9.92 11.83
C TRP A 57 3.81 -9.25 11.90
N ARG A 58 4.27 -8.88 13.09
CA ARG A 58 5.60 -8.31 13.31
C ARG A 58 6.72 -9.26 12.85
N THR A 59 6.54 -10.56 13.05
CA THR A 59 7.59 -11.59 12.86
C THR A 59 7.56 -12.27 11.49
N ILE A 60 6.41 -12.31 10.81
CA ILE A 60 6.28 -12.96 9.51
C ILE A 60 7.17 -12.27 8.46
N THR A 61 7.89 -13.08 7.68
CA THR A 61 8.78 -12.65 6.58
C THR A 61 8.06 -12.42 5.26
N LYS A 62 6.87 -13.00 5.06
CA LYS A 62 6.07 -12.81 3.84
C LYS A 62 5.19 -11.57 3.96
N GLY A 63 5.13 -10.76 2.92
CA GLY A 63 4.30 -9.55 2.91
C GLY A 63 4.92 -8.36 3.67
N ARG A 64 6.25 -8.28 3.78
CA ARG A 64 6.93 -7.16 4.46
C ARG A 64 6.60 -5.80 3.88
N TRP A 65 6.38 -5.71 2.57
CA TRP A 65 5.87 -4.51 1.94
C TRP A 65 4.53 -4.08 2.54
N THR A 66 3.55 -4.99 2.60
CA THR A 66 2.26 -4.74 3.25
C THR A 66 2.43 -4.42 4.73
N HIS A 67 3.36 -5.05 5.45
CA HIS A 67 3.65 -4.71 6.85
C HIS A 67 4.19 -3.29 7.00
N ARG A 68 5.04 -2.83 6.07
CA ARG A 68 5.57 -1.47 6.07
C ARG A 68 4.47 -0.42 5.95
N ILE A 69 3.43 -0.69 5.15
CA ILE A 69 2.27 0.20 5.01
C ILE A 69 1.29 0.02 6.17
N ILE A 70 0.95 -1.23 6.50
CA ILE A 70 -0.03 -1.60 7.51
C ILE A 70 0.69 -2.23 8.70
N THR A 71 1.31 -1.39 9.53
CA THR A 71 2.05 -1.87 10.71
C THR A 71 1.13 -2.33 11.84
N ASN A 72 0.06 -1.56 12.11
CA ASN A 72 -0.91 -1.85 13.16
C ASN A 72 -2.23 -2.36 12.56
N ILE A 73 -2.52 -3.63 12.79
CA ILE A 73 -3.68 -4.32 12.23
C ILE A 73 -4.98 -3.82 12.85
N SER A 74 -4.98 -3.52 14.16
CA SER A 74 -6.15 -2.98 14.84
C SER A 74 -6.55 -1.62 14.26
N ASN A 75 -5.58 -0.75 13.99
CA ASN A 75 -5.86 0.55 13.37
C ASN A 75 -6.41 0.38 11.94
N TRP A 76 -5.86 -0.56 11.18
CA TRP A 76 -6.33 -0.87 9.82
C TRP A 76 -7.75 -1.43 9.82
N GLN A 77 -8.10 -2.30 10.76
CA GLN A 77 -9.43 -2.87 10.86
C GLN A 77 -10.46 -1.85 11.32
N ASN A 78 -10.08 -0.92 12.20
CA ASN A 78 -10.99 0.09 12.77
C ASN A 78 -11.05 1.40 11.96
N ARG A 79 -10.42 1.46 10.77
CA ARG A 79 -10.46 2.65 9.92
C ARG A 79 -11.90 2.91 9.43
N ARG A 80 -12.31 4.18 9.47
CA ARG A 80 -13.68 4.59 9.10
C ARG A 80 -13.91 4.80 7.61
N TYR A 81 -12.84 4.81 6.81
CA TYR A 81 -12.88 5.24 5.42
C TYR A 81 -12.15 4.27 4.49
N GLY A 82 -12.60 4.26 3.23
CA GLY A 82 -11.98 3.58 2.10
C GLY A 82 -12.33 2.09 2.03
N GLU A 83 -13.02 1.66 0.99
CA GLU A 83 -13.05 0.23 0.68
C GLU A 83 -11.72 -0.19 0.06
N VAL A 84 -11.34 -1.46 0.24
CA VAL A 84 -10.15 -1.97 -0.44
C VAL A 84 -10.55 -2.40 -1.84
N ASP A 85 -10.35 -1.50 -2.80
CA ASP A 85 -10.57 -1.81 -4.21
C ASP A 85 -9.38 -2.53 -4.85
N TYR A 86 -9.50 -2.82 -6.16
CA TYR A 86 -8.48 -3.52 -6.93
C TYR A 86 -7.14 -2.76 -6.97
N TYR A 87 -7.15 -1.44 -7.18
CA TYR A 87 -5.91 -0.67 -7.32
C TYR A 87 -5.23 -0.42 -5.97
N LEU A 88 -6.03 -0.13 -4.94
CA LEU A 88 -5.53 -0.01 -3.58
C LEU A 88 -4.93 -1.33 -3.11
N THR A 89 -5.56 -2.46 -3.42
CA THR A 89 -5.00 -3.78 -3.10
C THR A 89 -3.65 -4.02 -3.78
N GLN A 90 -3.47 -3.58 -5.02
CA GLN A 90 -2.17 -3.68 -5.69
C GLN A 90 -1.12 -2.84 -4.99
N ALA A 91 -1.43 -1.58 -4.69
CA ALA A 91 -0.55 -0.69 -3.93
C ALA A 91 -0.15 -1.28 -2.57
N LEU A 92 -1.12 -1.76 -1.79
CA LEU A 92 -0.88 -2.32 -0.45
C LEU A 92 -0.13 -3.66 -0.48
N SER A 93 -0.34 -4.46 -1.53
CA SER A 93 0.31 -5.77 -1.65
C SER A 93 1.69 -5.70 -2.28
N GLY A 94 1.94 -4.71 -3.14
CA GLY A 94 3.15 -4.64 -3.96
C GLY A 94 3.09 -5.55 -5.20
N TYR A 95 1.91 -6.09 -5.52
CA TYR A 95 1.68 -6.98 -6.65
C TYR A 95 0.70 -6.31 -7.61
N GLY A 96 0.89 -6.45 -8.92
CA GLY A 96 -0.10 -6.00 -9.90
C GLY A 96 0.51 -5.26 -11.08
N CYS A 97 0.07 -4.03 -11.33
CA CYS A 97 0.38 -3.26 -12.53
C CYS A 97 1.81 -2.70 -12.60
N PHE A 98 2.62 -2.91 -11.57
CA PHE A 98 4.00 -2.42 -11.48
C PHE A 98 4.92 -3.18 -12.45
N ASN A 99 5.71 -2.47 -13.26
CA ASN A 99 6.61 -3.09 -14.24
C ASN A 99 7.63 -4.03 -13.58
N ALA A 100 8.11 -3.75 -12.37
CA ALA A 100 8.98 -4.67 -11.65
C ALA A 100 8.31 -6.02 -11.36
N PHE A 101 7.00 -6.02 -11.09
CA PHE A 101 6.24 -7.25 -10.93
C PHE A 101 5.96 -7.94 -12.27
N LEU A 102 5.57 -7.18 -13.30
CA LEU A 102 5.25 -7.71 -14.63
C LEU A 102 6.48 -8.30 -15.33
N TYR A 103 7.64 -7.67 -15.19
CA TYR A 103 8.93 -8.14 -15.72
C TYR A 103 9.32 -9.50 -15.11
N LYS A 104 9.23 -9.64 -13.78
CA LYS A 104 9.43 -10.92 -13.07
C LYS A 104 8.49 -12.02 -13.55
N ARG A 105 7.30 -11.66 -14.06
CA ARG A 105 6.31 -12.59 -14.63
C ARG A 105 6.42 -12.76 -16.14
N LYS A 106 7.45 -12.20 -16.77
CA LYS A 106 7.66 -12.20 -18.23
C LYS A 106 6.47 -11.62 -19.01
N ARG A 107 5.83 -10.59 -18.44
CA ARG A 107 4.69 -9.86 -19.03
C ARG A 107 5.02 -8.42 -19.44
N SER A 108 6.19 -7.93 -19.03
CA SER A 108 6.76 -6.67 -19.49
C SER A 108 8.19 -6.92 -19.94
N ASN A 109 8.66 -6.13 -20.90
CA ASN A 109 10.04 -6.17 -21.40
C ASN A 109 11.01 -5.38 -20.51
N THR A 110 10.51 -4.62 -19.54
CA THR A 110 11.31 -3.80 -18.63
C THR A 110 10.68 -3.73 -17.25
N GLU A 111 11.51 -3.60 -16.21
CA GLU A 111 11.11 -3.29 -14.83
C GLU A 111 11.12 -1.80 -14.50
N ILE A 112 11.52 -0.96 -15.46
CA ILE A 112 11.71 0.48 -15.27
C ILE A 112 10.36 1.22 -15.30
N CYS A 113 10.26 2.27 -14.51
CA CYS A 113 9.09 3.12 -14.44
C CYS A 113 8.91 3.93 -15.73
N LYS A 114 7.68 3.98 -16.25
CA LYS A 114 7.36 4.79 -17.44
C LYS A 114 7.50 6.30 -17.19
N TYR A 115 7.56 6.69 -15.92
CA TYR A 115 7.68 8.07 -15.53
C TYR A 115 9.16 8.43 -15.32
N CYS A 116 10.00 7.56 -14.77
CA CYS A 116 11.40 7.88 -14.52
C CYS A 116 12.27 6.63 -14.55
N GLU A 117 13.58 6.80 -14.50
CA GLU A 117 14.54 5.72 -14.73
C GLU A 117 14.72 4.76 -13.53
N ALA A 118 13.87 4.86 -12.50
CA ALA A 118 13.88 3.96 -11.36
C ALA A 118 13.07 2.68 -11.61
N ILE A 119 13.25 1.68 -10.74
CA ILE A 119 12.46 0.44 -10.73
C ILE A 119 11.00 0.78 -10.39
N ASP A 120 10.07 0.30 -11.21
CA ASP A 120 8.64 0.49 -11.03
C ASP A 120 8.08 -0.56 -10.07
N ASP A 121 8.28 -0.35 -8.78
CA ASP A 121 7.59 -1.10 -7.73
C ASP A 121 6.55 -0.22 -7.02
N ALA A 122 5.79 -0.83 -6.11
CA ALA A 122 4.78 -0.10 -5.37
C ALA A 122 5.36 0.99 -4.47
N GLU A 123 6.59 0.83 -3.98
CA GLU A 123 7.26 1.85 -3.16
C GLU A 123 7.57 3.08 -3.96
N HIS A 124 8.20 2.89 -5.10
CA HIS A 124 8.50 3.92 -6.06
C HIS A 124 7.22 4.63 -6.51
N MET A 125 6.20 3.88 -6.92
CA MET A 125 4.95 4.47 -7.38
C MET A 125 4.26 5.31 -6.30
N LEU A 126 4.15 4.80 -5.06
CA LEU A 126 3.48 5.48 -3.95
C LEU A 126 4.28 6.66 -3.40
N PHE A 127 5.58 6.49 -3.19
CA PHE A 127 6.37 7.46 -2.42
C PHE A 127 7.25 8.37 -3.27
N ALA A 128 7.56 8.02 -4.52
CA ALA A 128 8.37 8.84 -5.40
C ALA A 128 7.57 9.42 -6.58
N VAL A 129 6.79 8.60 -7.28
CA VAL A 129 6.02 9.06 -8.44
C VAL A 129 4.82 9.88 -7.99
N LEU A 130 3.95 9.34 -7.13
CA LEU A 130 2.76 10.06 -6.66
C LEU A 130 3.11 11.33 -5.86
N ASN A 131 4.12 11.26 -5.00
CA ASN A 131 4.63 12.43 -4.28
C ASN A 131 5.41 13.41 -5.16
N GLY A 132 6.07 12.95 -6.23
CA GLY A 132 6.80 13.82 -7.17
C GLY A 132 5.92 14.41 -8.29
N MET A 133 4.72 13.85 -8.50
CA MET A 133 3.73 14.38 -9.44
C MET A 133 3.05 15.66 -8.93
N THR A 134 3.17 16.01 -7.65
CA THR A 134 2.54 17.20 -7.07
C THR A 134 3.27 18.52 -7.35
N GLN A 135 4.40 18.59 -8.09
CA GLN A 135 4.96 19.91 -8.44
C GLN A 135 5.74 20.01 -9.76
N GLU A 136 6.75 19.18 -10.01
CA GLU A 136 7.67 19.44 -11.15
C GLU A 136 7.27 18.76 -12.47
N ARG A 137 6.57 17.62 -12.42
CA ARG A 137 6.26 16.85 -13.64
C ARG A 137 5.12 17.42 -14.47
N TYR A 138 4.12 18.03 -13.83
CA TYR A 138 3.05 18.76 -14.51
C TYR A 138 3.62 19.98 -15.25
N MET A 139 4.54 20.71 -14.62
CA MET A 139 5.28 21.82 -15.23
C MET A 139 6.14 21.35 -16.42
N ARG A 140 6.90 20.27 -16.27
CA ARG A 140 7.76 19.73 -17.36
C ARG A 140 6.99 19.16 -18.56
N LYS A 141 5.82 18.53 -18.34
CA LYS A 141 5.03 17.93 -19.44
C LYS A 141 4.08 18.92 -20.12
N ASN A 142 3.54 19.92 -19.42
CA ASN A 142 2.59 20.88 -20.01
C ASN A 142 3.21 22.23 -20.40
N TRP A 143 4.41 22.57 -19.91
CA TRP A 143 5.09 23.85 -20.20
C TRP A 143 6.48 23.64 -20.79
N ALA A 144 6.62 22.68 -21.70
CA ALA A 144 7.80 22.54 -22.56
C ALA A 144 7.83 23.61 -23.68
N GLY A 145 7.66 24.88 -23.31
CA GLY A 145 7.76 26.05 -24.19
C GLY A 145 8.93 26.95 -23.77
N LEU A 146 10.12 26.68 -24.34
CA LEU A 146 11.24 27.60 -24.62
C LEU A 146 11.78 28.64 -23.60
N LEU A 147 11.38 28.68 -22.32
CA LEU A 147 11.83 29.76 -21.41
C LEU A 147 12.60 29.33 -20.14
N TRP A 148 13.14 28.10 -20.08
CA TRP A 148 13.85 27.64 -18.88
C TRP A 148 15.36 27.94 -18.85
N ARG A 149 15.97 28.36 -19.96
CA ARG A 149 17.45 28.50 -20.02
C ARG A 149 18.02 29.82 -19.52
N THR A 150 17.21 30.82 -19.15
CA THR A 150 17.76 32.18 -18.92
C THR A 150 17.44 32.86 -17.58
N LEU A 151 16.67 32.28 -16.65
CA LEU A 151 16.39 32.96 -15.38
C LEU A 151 16.44 32.04 -14.15
N PRO A 152 17.26 32.37 -13.12
CA PRO A 152 17.28 31.69 -11.83
C PRO A 152 15.96 31.87 -11.04
N TRP A 153 15.63 30.85 -10.23
CA TRP A 153 14.43 30.75 -9.38
C TRP A 153 14.14 32.01 -8.53
N THR A 154 15.17 32.74 -8.11
CA THR A 154 15.08 33.94 -7.28
C THR A 154 14.28 35.09 -7.91
N SER A 155 14.08 35.07 -9.23
CA SER A 155 13.30 36.09 -9.95
C SER A 155 11.78 35.86 -9.86
N TRP A 156 11.33 34.61 -9.71
CA TRP A 156 9.90 34.26 -9.67
C TRP A 156 9.27 34.40 -8.27
N GLU A 157 10.03 34.15 -7.21
CA GLU A 157 9.59 34.36 -5.82
C GLU A 157 9.18 35.82 -5.55
N LYS A 158 9.89 36.78 -6.14
CA LYS A 158 9.55 38.22 -6.03
C LYS A 158 8.23 38.59 -6.70
N LYS A 159 7.83 37.85 -7.74
CA LYS A 159 6.63 38.16 -8.53
C LYS A 159 5.35 37.54 -7.94
N MET A 160 5.49 36.45 -7.19
CA MET A 160 4.38 35.78 -6.49
C MET A 160 4.08 36.36 -5.11
N ASN A 161 5.10 36.89 -4.41
CA ASN A 161 4.95 37.43 -3.05
C ASN A 161 4.67 38.95 -2.98
N GLY A 162 4.20 39.56 -4.08
CA GLY A 162 3.60 40.89 -4.08
C GLY A 162 4.39 41.97 -3.32
N ARG A 163 5.47 42.46 -3.93
CA ARG A 163 5.77 43.89 -3.89
C ARG A 163 5.63 44.45 -5.29
#